data_AF-A0A8C0KEM9-F1
#
_entry.id   AF-A0A8C0KEM9-F1
#
_cell.length_a   1.000
_cell.length_b   1.000
_cell.length_c   1.000
_cell.angle_alpha   90.00
_cell.angle_beta   90.00
_cell.angle_gamma   90.00
#
_symmetry.space_group_name_H-M   'P 1'
#
loop_
_entity.id
_entity.type
_entity.pdbx_description
1 polymer ?
#
loop_
_entity_poly.entity_id
_entity_poly.type
_entity_poly.pdbx_seq_one_letter_code
_entity_poly.pdbx_strand_id
1 'polypeptide(L)'
;MNQSAVLIFCLIFLTLNGTQGIPLSRTIRCTCIKISDQPVNLRSLEKIEMIPASPSCPHVEIIATMKKSGEKRCLNPESKTIKSLVKAISKKRSRRSP
;
A
#
# COMPACT_ATOMS: atom_id res chain seq x y z
N MET A 1 -39.79 -6.16 -44.82
CA MET A 1 -38.90 -6.30 -43.65
C MET A 1 -39.76 -6.26 -42.41
N ASN A 2 -39.82 -7.34 -41.65
CA ASN A 2 -40.70 -7.53 -40.50
C ASN A 2 -40.22 -6.67 -39.31
N GLN A 3 -40.94 -5.59 -39.04
CA GLN A 3 -40.62 -4.59 -38.01
C GLN A 3 -40.37 -5.21 -36.62
N SER A 4 -41.09 -6.29 -36.29
CA SER A 4 -40.90 -7.06 -35.06
C SER A 4 -39.54 -7.76 -34.98
N ALA A 5 -39.02 -8.30 -36.10
CA ALA A 5 -37.72 -8.96 -36.09
C ALA A 5 -36.57 -7.95 -35.95
N VAL A 6 -36.72 -6.76 -36.54
CA VAL A 6 -35.77 -5.66 -36.37
C VAL A 6 -35.69 -5.22 -34.91
N LEU A 7 -36.84 -5.11 -34.24
CA LEU A 7 -36.90 -4.77 -32.81
C LEU A 7 -36.25 -5.84 -31.93
N ILE A 8 -36.54 -7.12 -32.18
CA ILE A 8 -35.95 -8.24 -31.42
C ILE A 8 -34.43 -8.26 -31.60
N PHE A 9 -33.95 -8.05 -32.83
CA PHE A 9 -32.52 -7.99 -33.12
C PHE A 9 -31.84 -6.84 -32.36
N CYS A 10 -32.40 -5.63 -32.38
CA CYS A 10 -31.87 -4.48 -31.62
C CYS A 10 -31.80 -4.75 -30.11
N LEU A 11 -32.80 -5.40 -29.52
CA LEU A 11 -32.82 -5.71 -28.09
C LEU A 11 -31.72 -6.70 -27.71
N ILE A 12 -31.50 -7.73 -28.53
CA ILE A 12 -30.43 -8.71 -28.33
C ILE A 12 -29.07 -7.99 -28.33
N PHE A 13 -28.80 -7.13 -29.32
CA PHE A 13 -27.56 -6.37 -29.38
C PHE A 13 -27.35 -5.46 -28.16
N LEU A 14 -28.40 -4.82 -27.65
CA LEU A 14 -28.29 -3.98 -26.45
C LEU A 14 -27.87 -4.78 -25.21
N THR A 15 -28.42 -5.99 -25.04
CA THR A 15 -28.13 -6.85 -23.89
C THR A 15 -26.77 -7.55 -23.94
N LEU A 16 -26.17 -7.72 -25.13
CA LEU A 16 -24.84 -8.33 -25.27
C LEU A 16 -23.68 -7.37 -24.97
N ASN A 17 -23.94 -6.06 -24.84
CA ASN A 17 -22.92 -5.12 -24.40
C ASN A 17 -22.72 -5.26 -22.89
N GLY A 18 -21.90 -6.23 -22.49
CA GLY A 18 -21.35 -6.28 -21.14
C GLY A 18 -20.62 -4.97 -20.88
N THR A 19 -21.14 -4.14 -19.98
CA THR A 19 -20.45 -2.94 -19.53
C THR A 19 -19.20 -3.38 -18.77
N GLN A 20 -18.07 -3.45 -19.47
CA GLN A 20 -16.77 -3.51 -18.82
C GLN A 20 -16.61 -2.18 -18.09
N GLY A 21 -16.96 -2.16 -16.80
CA GLY A 21 -16.71 -1.02 -15.95
C GLY A 21 -15.23 -0.67 -16.04
N ILE A 22 -14.93 0.50 -16.60
CA ILE A 22 -13.57 1.01 -16.67
C ILE A 22 -13.07 1.04 -15.22
N PRO A 23 -11.98 0.33 -14.86
CA PRO A 23 -11.44 0.46 -13.52
C PRO A 23 -11.03 1.91 -13.37
N LEU A 24 -11.84 2.68 -12.65
CA LEU A 24 -11.60 4.08 -12.34
C LEU A 24 -10.18 4.15 -11.81
N SER A 25 -9.30 4.84 -12.57
CA SER A 25 -7.87 4.93 -12.32
C SER A 25 -7.62 4.99 -10.81
N ARG A 26 -7.16 3.88 -10.23
CA ARG A 26 -6.94 3.80 -8.78
C ARG A 26 -5.87 4.82 -8.47
N THR A 27 -6.27 5.96 -7.89
CA THR A 27 -5.32 6.99 -7.48
C THR A 27 -4.37 6.33 -6.49
N ILE A 28 -3.09 6.29 -6.84
CA ILE A 28 -2.04 5.80 -5.97
C ILE A 28 -1.98 6.76 -4.78
N ARG A 29 -2.32 6.27 -3.59
CA ARG A 29 -2.32 6.98 -2.32
C ARG A 29 -1.43 6.23 -1.34
N CYS A 30 -0.16 6.60 -1.35
CA CYS A 30 0.81 6.16 -0.35
C CYS A 30 0.75 7.08 0.87
N THR A 31 1.01 6.52 2.05
CA THR A 31 1.07 7.28 3.31
C THR A 31 2.31 8.19 3.34
N CYS A 32 3.40 7.72 2.75
CA CYS A 32 4.70 8.36 2.73
C CYS A 32 4.84 9.26 1.50
N ILE A 33 4.92 10.58 1.76
CA ILE A 33 5.18 11.59 0.73
C ILE A 33 6.69 11.75 0.49
N LYS A 34 7.49 11.61 1.55
CA LYS A 34 8.96 11.74 1.52
C LYS A 34 9.59 10.63 2.33
N ILE A 35 10.63 10.03 1.78
CA ILE A 35 11.45 9.03 2.45
C ILE A 35 12.61 9.74 3.15
N SER A 36 12.86 9.35 4.41
CA SER A 36 14.03 9.77 5.16
C SER A 36 15.14 8.73 5.02
N ASP A 37 16.29 9.18 4.53
CA ASP A 37 17.53 8.38 4.49
C ASP A 37 18.38 8.57 5.76
N GLN A 38 17.87 9.30 6.76
CA GLN A 38 18.59 9.52 8.01
C GLN A 38 18.70 8.21 8.81
N PRO A 39 19.87 7.93 9.41
CA PRO A 39 20.02 6.79 10.31
C PRO A 39 19.06 6.89 11.51
N VAL A 40 18.45 5.77 11.86
CA VAL A 40 17.54 5.67 13.02
C VAL A 40 18.14 4.76 14.08
N ASN A 41 18.20 5.26 15.32
CA ASN A 41 18.66 4.48 16.46
C ASN A 41 17.50 3.66 17.06
N LEU A 42 17.72 2.37 17.29
CA LEU A 42 16.75 1.46 17.91
C LEU A 42 16.21 1.96 19.27
N ARG A 43 17.03 2.71 20.03
CA ARG A 43 16.65 3.22 21.35
C ARG A 43 15.66 4.39 21.27
N SER A 44 15.78 5.23 20.24
CA SER A 44 14.91 6.40 20.03
C SER A 44 13.57 6.05 19.37
N LEU A 45 13.41 4.82 18.88
CA LEU A 45 12.16 4.31 18.33
C LEU A 45 11.16 3.91 19.41
N GLU A 46 9.93 4.37 19.22
CA GLU A 46 8.75 3.97 19.99
C GLU A 46 8.04 2.81 19.31
N LYS A 47 7.71 3.01 18.03
CA LYS A 47 7.00 2.06 17.20
C LYS A 47 7.64 2.00 15.82
N ILE A 48 7.58 0.83 15.21
CA ILE A 48 7.84 0.66 13.78
C ILE A 48 6.67 -0.11 13.17
N GLU A 49 6.22 0.37 12.03
CA GLU A 49 5.11 -0.16 11.25
C GLU A 49 5.62 -0.48 9.85
N MET A 50 5.29 -1.67 9.36
CA MET A 50 5.57 -2.10 8.00
C MET A 50 4.24 -2.28 7.30
N ILE A 51 3.98 -1.48 6.26
CA ILE A 51 2.78 -1.51 5.46
C ILE A 51 3.15 -2.19 4.13
N PRO A 52 2.59 -3.37 3.81
CA PRO A 52 2.90 -4.05 2.56
C PRO A 52 2.34 -3.29 1.35
N ALA A 53 2.87 -3.59 0.17
CA ALA A 53 2.31 -3.08 -1.07
C ALA A 53 0.82 -3.46 -1.20
N SER A 54 0.02 -2.54 -1.71
CA SER A 54 -1.43 -2.66 -1.84
C SER A 54 -1.91 -2.06 -3.16
N PRO A 55 -3.16 -2.30 -3.58
CA PRO A 55 -3.73 -1.64 -4.75
C PRO A 55 -3.72 -0.11 -4.69
N SER A 56 -3.64 0.45 -3.48
CA SER A 56 -3.56 1.90 -3.25
C SER A 56 -2.12 2.41 -3.23
N CYS A 57 -1.12 1.58 -2.90
CA CYS A 57 0.29 1.97 -2.91
C CYS A 57 1.17 0.80 -3.40
N PRO A 58 1.85 0.91 -4.56
CA PRO A 58 2.51 -0.22 -5.20
C PRO A 58 3.79 -0.70 -4.50
N HIS A 59 4.26 0.02 -3.48
CA HIS A 59 5.49 -0.30 -2.75
C HIS A 59 5.23 -0.46 -1.26
N VAL A 60 6.19 -1.10 -0.57
CA VAL A 60 6.18 -1.28 0.88
C VAL A 60 6.54 0.04 1.54
N GLU A 61 5.78 0.43 2.57
CA GLU A 61 6.08 1.60 3.39
C GLU A 61 6.57 1.16 4.77
N ILE A 62 7.64 1.79 5.26
CA ILE A 62 8.13 1.57 6.62
C ILE A 62 8.01 2.90 7.37
N ILE A 63 7.22 2.93 8.43
CA ILE A 63 6.98 4.12 9.23
C ILE A 63 7.53 3.91 10.63
N ALA A 64 8.39 4.83 11.06
CA ALA A 64 8.98 4.89 12.39
C ALA A 64 8.36 6.02 13.20
N THR A 65 7.94 5.71 14.43
CA THR A 65 7.52 6.71 15.42
C THR A 65 8.65 6.93 16.42
N MET A 66 9.07 8.19 16.60
CA MET A 66 10.16 8.58 17.48
C MET A 66 9.67 8.84 18.91
N LYS A 67 10.28 8.24 19.93
CA LYS A 67 9.84 8.37 21.35
C LYS A 67 9.83 9.79 21.88
N LYS A 68 10.85 10.58 21.54
CA LYS A 68 11.07 11.90 22.15
C LYS A 68 10.09 12.94 21.62
N SER A 69 9.84 12.91 20.32
CA SER A 69 9.04 13.92 19.62
C SER A 69 7.65 13.42 19.18
N GLY A 70 7.40 12.10 19.22
CA GLY A 70 6.23 11.49 18.58
C GLY A 70 6.26 11.56 17.04
N GLU A 71 7.34 12.09 16.47
CA GLU A 71 7.46 12.33 15.03
C GLU A 71 7.40 11.01 14.26
N LYS A 72 6.60 11.01 13.18
CA LYS A 72 6.52 9.90 12.24
C LYS A 72 7.46 10.14 11.07
N ARG A 73 8.35 9.19 10.81
CA ARG A 73 9.31 9.22 9.71
C ARG A 73 9.12 8.01 8.81
N CYS A 74 8.98 8.27 7.51
CA CYS A 74 9.02 7.22 6.51
C CYS A 74 10.46 6.83 6.22
N LEU A 75 10.76 5.54 6.22
CA LEU A 75 12.11 4.98 6.07
C LEU A 75 12.24 4.26 4.75
N ASN A 76 13.44 4.31 4.17
CA ASN A 76 13.73 3.67 2.90
C ASN A 76 13.76 2.13 3.03
N PRO A 77 12.83 1.38 2.42
CA PRO A 77 12.81 -0.08 2.51
C PRO A 77 14.03 -0.73 1.84
N GLU A 78 14.68 -0.06 0.89
CA GLU A 78 15.85 -0.59 0.19
C GLU A 78 17.17 -0.38 0.94
N SER A 79 17.19 0.51 1.94
CA SER A 79 18.38 0.78 2.74
C SER A 79 18.81 -0.43 3.58
N LYS A 80 20.08 -0.84 3.44
CA LYS A 80 20.68 -1.95 4.23
C LYS A 80 20.57 -1.72 5.74
N THR A 81 20.71 -0.47 6.16
CA THR A 81 20.62 -0.08 7.58
C THR A 81 19.19 -0.27 8.10
N ILE A 82 18.18 0.12 7.32
CA ILE A 82 16.76 -0.06 7.68
C ILE A 82 16.38 -1.55 7.68
N LYS A 83 16.83 -2.33 6.69
CA LYS A 83 16.63 -3.80 6.69
C LYS A 83 17.21 -4.45 7.95
N SER A 84 18.39 -4.03 8.38
CA SER A 84 19.02 -4.51 9.62
C SER A 84 18.27 -4.07 10.88
N LEU A 85 17.76 -2.84 10.90
CA LEU A 85 16.96 -2.28 11.98
C LEU A 85 15.68 -3.11 12.22
N VAL A 86 14.93 -3.39 11.15
CA VAL A 86 13.69 -4.20 11.23
C VAL A 86 13.99 -5.61 11.75
N LYS A 87 15.06 -6.25 11.26
CA LYS A 87 15.50 -7.57 11.76
C LYS A 87 15.82 -7.55 13.26
N ALA A 88 16.53 -6.52 13.73
CA ALA A 88 16.86 -6.36 15.14
C ALA A 88 15.61 -6.17 16.01
N ILE A 89 14.61 -5.42 15.53
CA ILE A 89 13.33 -5.23 16.24
C ILE A 89 12.55 -6.55 16.29
N SER A 90 12.48 -7.27 15.18
CA SER A 90 11.81 -8.59 15.11
C SER A 90 12.41 -9.58 16.12
N LYS A 91 13.75 -9.70 16.14
CA LYS A 91 14.47 -10.56 17.11
C LYS A 91 14.24 -10.14 18.56
N LYS A 92 14.07 -8.84 18.82
CA LYS A 92 13.78 -8.33 20.17
C LYS A 92 12.35 -8.64 20.60
N ARG A 93 11.38 -8.65 19.68
CA ARG A 93 9.98 -9.04 19.96
C ARG A 93 9.85 -10.54 20.22
N SER A 94 10.54 -11.38 19.45
CA SER A 94 10.50 -12.84 19.68
C SER A 94 11.06 -13.21 21.06
N ARG A 95 12.17 -12.58 21.48
CA ARG A 95 12.74 -12.77 22.83
C ARG A 95 11.86 -12.28 23.98
N ARG A 96 10.86 -11.45 23.70
CA ARG A 96 9.94 -10.88 24.70
C ARG A 96 8.58 -11.58 24.70
N SER A 97 8.32 -12.47 23.74
CA SER A 97 7.15 -13.32 23.79
C SER A 97 7.40 -14.38 24.87
N PRO A 98 6.48 -14.56 25.85
CA PRO A 98 6.60 -15.58 26.89
C PRO A 98 6.77 -16.99 26.33
#